data_AF-A0A434R0T5-F1
#
_entry.id   AF-A0A434R0T5-F1
#
_cell.length_a   1.000
_cell.length_b   1.000
_cell.length_c   1.000
_cell.angle_alpha   90.00
_cell.angle_beta   90.00
_cell.angle_gamma   90.00
#
_symmetry.space_group_name_H-M   'P 1'
#
loop_
_entity.id
_entity.type
_entity.pdbx_description
1 polymer ?
#
loop_
_entity_poly.entity_id
_entity_poly.type
_entity_poly.pdbx_seq_one_letter_code
_entity_poly.pdbx_strand_id
1 'polypeptide(L)' 'YIAASLGWLWVAEGVRPDRFDLAGAALSLVGASVILLAPRGA' A
#
# COMPACT_ATOMS: atom_id res chain seq x y z
N TYR A 1 -0.07 6.39 -2.47
CA TYR A 1 -0.65 6.24 -3.81
C TYR A 1 -1.18 4.83 -4.03
N ILE A 2 -0.34 3.79 -3.89
CA ILE A 2 -0.72 2.37 -4.07
C ILE A 2 -2.07 2.00 -3.43
N ALA A 3 -2.23 2.19 -2.12
CA ALA A 3 -3.49 1.87 -1.42
C ALA A 3 -4.69 2.72 -1.88
N ALA A 4 -4.46 3.99 -2.23
CA ALA A 4 -5.50 4.89 -2.71
C ALA A 4 -5.97 4.50 -4.12
N SER A 5 -5.05 4.10 -5.01
CA SER A 5 -5.37 3.58 -6.34
C SER A 5 -6.16 2.28 -6.26
N LEU A 6 -5.79 1.36 -5.37
CA LEU A 6 -6.54 0.12 -5.12
C LEU A 6 -7.95 0.40 -4.57
N GLY A 7 -8.07 1.33 -3.62
CA GLY A 7 -9.36 1.77 -3.10
C GLY A 7 -10.23 2.43 -4.17
N TRP A 8 -9.63 3.22 -5.05
CA TRP A 8 -10.34 3.86 -6.16
C TRP A 8 -10.83 2.83 -7.18
N LEU A 9 -9.98 1.91 -7.59
CA LEU A 9 -10.34 0.83 -8.52
C LEU A 9 -11.52 0.00 -7.97
N TRP A 10 -11.56 -0.19 -6.65
CA TRP A 10 -12.64 -0.91 -6.00
C TRP A 10 -13.95 -0.10 -5.92
N VAL A 11 -13.87 1.15 -5.48
CA VAL A 11 -15.06 1.97 -5.18
C VAL A 11 -15.64 2.61 -6.45
N ALA A 12 -14.79 3.12 -7.33
CA ALA A 12 -15.20 3.84 -8.54
C ALA A 12 -15.38 2.92 -9.75
N GLU A 13 -14.54 1.88 -9.88
CA GLU A 13 -14.53 0.99 -11.05
C GLU A 13 -15.13 -0.39 -10.75
N GLY A 14 -15.42 -0.70 -9.48
CA GLY A 14 -16.05 -1.97 -9.07
C GLY A 14 -15.12 -3.18 -9.15
N VAL A 15 -13.83 -2.98 -9.42
CA VAL A 15 -12.84 -4.06 -9.51
C VAL A 15 -12.40 -4.43 -8.11
N ARG A 16 -12.77 -5.64 -7.66
CA ARG A 16 -12.34 -6.14 -6.36
C ARG A 16 -10.84 -6.43 -6.38
N PRO A 17 -10.04 -5.81 -5.50
CA PRO A 17 -8.64 -6.14 -5.34
C PRO A 17 -8.50 -7.60 -4.96
N ASP A 18 -7.52 -8.28 -5.56
CA ASP A 18 -7.25 -9.65 -5.19
C ASP A 18 -6.42 -9.72 -3.90
N ARG A 19 -6.23 -10.95 -3.40
CA ARG A 19 -5.43 -11.20 -2.19
C ARG A 19 -3.96 -10.81 -2.36
N PHE A 20 -3.42 -10.84 -3.57
CA PHE A 20 -2.04 -10.50 -3.86
C PHE A 20 -1.86 -8.98 -3.92
N ASP A 21 -2.83 -8.24 -4.44
CA ASP A 21 -2.89 -6.79 -4.44
C ASP A 21 -2.87 -6.25 -3.01
N LEU A 22 -3.70 -6.82 -2.13
CA LEU A 22 -3.72 -6.46 -0.71
C LEU A 22 -2.39 -6.78 -0.02
N ALA A 23 -1.79 -7.93 -0.32
CA ALA A 23 -0.48 -8.30 0.23
C ALA A 23 0.63 -7.37 -0.26
N GLY A 24 0.65 -7.00 -1.54
CA GLY A 24 1.60 -6.06 -2.13
C GLY A 24 1.45 -4.64 -1.58
N ALA A 25 0.22 -4.19 -1.38
CA ALA A 25 -0.08 -2.90 -0.74
C ALA A 25 0.41 -2.89 0.71
N ALA A 26 0.15 -3.96 1.48
CA ALA A 26 0.62 -4.09 2.84
C ALA A 26 2.15 -4.09 2.92
N LEU A 27 2.83 -4.87 2.06
CA LEU A 27 4.29 -4.91 1.99
C LEU A 27 4.89 -3.54 1.66
N SER A 28 4.29 -2.83 0.70
CA SER A 28 4.74 -1.49 0.31
C SER A 28 4.61 -0.48 1.46
N LEU A 29 3.51 -0.53 2.22
CA LEU A 29 3.31 0.30 3.41
C LEU A 29 4.31 -0.02 4.50
N VAL A 30 4.59 -1.31 4.73
CA VAL A 30 5.62 -1.74 5.69
C VAL A 30 6.99 -1.22 5.26
N GLY A 31 7.40 -1.41 4.00
CA GLY A 31 8.67 -0.88 3.49
C GLY A 31 8.77 0.64 3.61
N ALA A 32 7.71 1.37 3.27
CA ALA A 32 7.66 2.82 3.45
C ALA A 32 7.80 3.22 4.92
N SER A 33 7.14 2.52 5.84
CA SER A 33 7.26 2.78 7.28
C SER A 33 8.69 2.55 7.78
N VAL A 34 9.38 1.51 7.30
CA VAL A 34 10.79 1.27 7.60
C VAL A 34 11.64 2.45 7.12
N ILE A 35 11.45 2.94 5.89
CA ILE A 35 12.23 4.07 5.36
C ILE A 35 11.94 5.37 6.14
N LEU A 36 10.67 5.61 6.46
CA LEU A 36 10.23 6.82 7.14
C LEU A 36 10.68 6.86 8.60
N LEU A 37 10.61 5.72 9.28
CA LEU A 37 10.91 5.57 10.72
C LEU A 37 12.33 5.07 10.97
N ALA A 38 13.10 4.72 9.94
CA ALA A 38 14.50 4.37 10.07
C ALA A 38 15.25 5.50 10.78
N PRO A 39 15.98 5.21 11.87
CA PRO A 39 16.84 6.19 12.52
C PRO A 39 17.91 6.62 11.52
N ARG A 40 17.91 7.90 11.13
CA ARG A 40 18.87 8.44 10.16
C ARG A 40 20.16 8.95 10.81
N GLY A 41 20.42 8.53 12.05
CA GLY A 41 21.55 8.95 12.89
C GLY A 41 21.10 9.74 14.11
N ALA A 42 21.74 9.44 15.25
CA ALA A 42 21.85 10.29 16.42
C ALA A 42 23.27 10.88 16.43
#